data_AF-A0A6J7FIP3-F1
#
_entry.id   AF-A0A6J7FIP3-F1
#
_cell.length_a   1.000
_cell.length_b   1.000
_cell.length_c   1.000
_cell.angle_alpha   90.00
_cell.angle_beta   90.00
_cell.angle_gamma   90.00
#
_symmetry.space_group_name_H-M   'P 1'
#
loop_
_entity.id
_entity.type
_entity.pdbx_description
1 polymer ?
#
loop_
_entity_poly.entity_id
_entity_poly.type
_entity_poly.pdbx_seq_one_letter_code
_entity_poly.pdbx_strand_id
1 'polypeptide(L)'
;MKNPTLYAAITIQKNAEVVVAPGEAPPPAEIDTTASTVTVILERNLGNKRVIPALFALFSGILFFVFCWMLHTRDKKAAEMRAAWDGKAS
;
A
#
# COMPACT_ATOMS: atom_id res chain seq x y z
N MET A 1 -13.66 0.74 10.01
CA MET A 1 -13.75 0.29 8.60
C MET A 1 -13.72 -1.22 8.58
N LYS A 2 -14.82 -1.87 8.20
CA LYS A 2 -14.93 -3.33 8.13
C LYS A 2 -14.54 -3.76 6.72
N ASN A 3 -13.35 -4.32 6.54
CA ASN A 3 -12.92 -4.85 5.25
C ASN A 3 -13.34 -6.34 5.19
N PRO A 4 -14.23 -6.75 4.28
CA PRO A 4 -14.64 -8.14 4.21
C PRO A 4 -13.44 -9.03 3.88
N THR A 5 -13.31 -10.13 4.61
CA THR A 5 -12.28 -11.14 4.40
C THR A 5 -12.51 -11.79 3.04
N LEU A 6 -11.59 -11.56 2.10
CA LEU A 6 -11.62 -12.19 0.79
C LEU A 6 -10.93 -13.54 0.91
N TYR A 7 -11.66 -14.60 0.60
CA TYR A 7 -11.14 -15.97 0.60
C TYR A 7 -10.87 -16.40 -0.84
N ALA A 8 -9.72 -17.01 -1.08
CA ALA A 8 -9.43 -17.72 -2.31
C ALA A 8 -9.36 -19.22 -1.98
N ALA A 9 -10.21 -20.01 -2.63
CA ALA A 9 -10.16 -21.46 -2.54
C ALA A 9 -9.27 -21.99 -3.66
N ILE A 10 -8.24 -22.75 -3.31
CA ILE A 10 -7.37 -23.43 -4.28
C ILE A 10 -7.42 -24.92 -3.99
N THR A 11 -7.81 -25.69 -5.00
CA THR A 11 -7.78 -27.16 -4.98
C THR A 11 -6.43 -27.65 -5.48
N ILE A 12 -5.75 -28.48 -4.70
CA ILE A 12 -4.43 -29.02 -5.01
C ILE A 12 -4.50 -30.55 -4.95
N GLN A 13 -3.79 -31.22 -5.86
CA GLN A 13 -3.67 -32.68 -5.91
C GLN A 13 -2.20 -33.08 -5.95
N LYS A 14 -1.88 -34.25 -5.37
CA LYS A 14 -0.50 -34.76 -5.32
C LYS A 14 -0.02 -35.08 -6.74
N ASN A 15 1.23 -34.72 -7.04
CA ASN A 15 1.91 -35.16 -8.24
C ASN A 15 2.32 -36.63 -8.12
N ALA A 16 2.23 -37.39 -9.21
CA ALA A 16 2.73 -38.77 -9.25
C ALA A 16 4.23 -38.81 -8.88
N GLU A 17 4.62 -39.81 -8.08
CA GLU A 17 6.02 -40.00 -7.72
C GLU A 17 6.77 -40.62 -8.90
N VAL A 18 7.74 -39.88 -9.44
CA VAL A 18 8.59 -40.35 -10.54
C VAL A 18 10.02 -40.47 -10.06
N VAL A 19 10.58 -41.68 -10.16
CA VAL A 19 11.99 -41.95 -9.87
C VAL A 19 12.79 -41.70 -11.13
N VAL A 20 13.63 -40.67 -11.11
CA VAL A 20 14.47 -40.26 -12.25
C VAL A 20 15.91 -40.68 -12.00
N ALA A 21 16.60 -41.19 -13.03
CA ALA A 21 18.01 -41.55 -12.94
C ALA A 21 18.90 -40.30 -12.78
N PRO A 22 20.07 -40.42 -12.12
CA PRO A 22 20.98 -39.27 -11.96
C PRO A 22 21.45 -38.74 -13.32
N GLY A 23 21.13 -37.49 -13.62
CA GLY A 23 21.58 -36.79 -14.84
C GLY A 23 20.51 -36.60 -15.94
N GLU A 24 19.31 -37.16 -15.77
CA GLU A 24 18.18 -36.89 -16.69
C GLU A 24 17.32 -35.72 -16.22
N ALA A 25 16.64 -35.06 -17.19
CA ALA A 25 15.70 -34.00 -16.89
C ALA A 25 14.42 -34.59 -16.24
N PRO A 26 13.91 -33.99 -15.16
CA PRO A 26 12.65 -34.43 -14.57
C PRO A 26 11.51 -34.37 -15.59
N PRO A 27 10.68 -35.42 -15.71
CA PRO A 27 9.52 -35.41 -16.58
C PRO A 27 8.48 -34.39 -16.10
N PRO A 28 7.61 -33.91 -17.01
CA PRO A 28 6.54 -32.97 -16.66
C PRO A 28 5.59 -33.57 -15.62
N ALA A 29 5.03 -32.70 -14.76
CA ALA A 29 4.12 -33.09 -13.69
C ALA A 29 2.88 -33.83 -14.21
N GLU A 30 2.55 -34.97 -13.60
CA GLU A 30 1.39 -35.80 -13.92
C GLU A 30 0.55 -36.03 -12.66
N ILE A 31 -0.77 -35.96 -12.80
CA ILE A 31 -1.70 -36.00 -11.67
C ILE A 31 -1.85 -37.44 -11.16
N ASP A 32 -1.62 -37.65 -9.86
CA ASP A 32 -1.96 -38.92 -9.21
C ASP A 32 -3.48 -38.99 -8.97
N THR A 33 -4.17 -39.78 -9.78
CA THR A 33 -5.63 -39.97 -9.72
C THR A 33 -6.11 -40.72 -8.48
N THR A 34 -5.19 -41.34 -7.72
CA THR A 34 -5.51 -42.07 -6.48
C THR A 34 -5.44 -41.19 -5.23
N ALA A 35 -4.76 -40.04 -5.33
CA ALA A 35 -4.59 -39.10 -4.23
C ALA A 35 -5.82 -38.20 -4.04
N SER A 36 -6.20 -37.94 -2.79
CA SER A 36 -7.32 -37.06 -2.44
C SER A 36 -7.01 -35.58 -2.73
N THR A 37 -8.00 -34.87 -3.29
CA THR A 37 -7.91 -33.43 -3.53
C THR A 37 -8.01 -32.67 -2.20
N VAL A 38 -7.05 -31.77 -1.94
CA VAL A 38 -7.05 -30.92 -0.74
C VAL A 38 -7.41 -29.50 -1.15
N THR A 39 -8.45 -28.93 -0.54
CA THR A 39 -8.86 -27.54 -0.75
C THR A 39 -8.28 -26.67 0.35
N VAL A 40 -7.37 -25.77 -0.01
CA VAL A 40 -6.80 -24.78 0.91
C VAL A 40 -7.56 -23.48 0.77
N ILE A 41 -8.04 -22.94 1.88
CA ILE A 41 -8.69 -21.63 1.94
C ILE A 41 -7.61 -20.60 2.31
N LEU A 42 -7.28 -19.73 1.37
CA LEU A 42 -6.35 -18.62 1.59
C LEU A 42 -7.13 -17.38 2.01
N GLU A 43 -6.85 -16.85 3.19
CA GLU A 43 -7.38 -15.56 3.62
C GLU A 43 -6.49 -14.42 3.10
N ARG A 44 -7.03 -13.55 2.24
CA ARG A 44 -6.36 -12.32 1.85
C ARG A 44 -6.57 -11.25 2.92
N ASN A 45 -5.72 -11.27 3.95
CA ASN A 45 -5.74 -10.25 4.99
C ASN A 45 -5.10 -8.94 4.49
N LEU A 46 -5.93 -8.00 4.04
CA LEU A 46 -5.50 -6.66 3.59
C LEU A 46 -5.14 -5.73 4.77
N GLY A 47 -5.51 -6.10 6.00
CA GLY A 47 -5.18 -5.42 7.26
C GLY A 47 -5.50 -3.92 7.31
N ASN A 48 -5.07 -3.26 8.39
CA ASN A 48 -5.13 -1.81 8.57
C ASN A 48 -4.01 -1.05 7.82
N LYS A 49 -3.35 -1.66 6.83
CA LYS A 49 -2.16 -1.10 6.14
C LYS A 49 -2.41 0.26 5.48
N ARG A 50 -3.67 0.63 5.22
CA ARG A 50 -4.04 1.91 4.58
C ARG A 50 -4.40 3.02 5.56
N VAL A 51 -4.81 2.68 6.78
CA VAL A 51 -5.35 3.65 7.74
C VAL A 51 -4.22 4.47 8.38
N ILE A 52 -3.15 3.80 8.81
CA ILE A 52 -1.99 4.43 9.43
C ILE A 52 -1.32 5.46 8.49
N PRO A 53 -0.97 5.11 7.23
CA PRO A 53 -0.38 6.10 6.32
C PRO A 53 -1.35 7.23 5.95
N ALA A 54 -2.67 6.96 5.86
CA ALA A 54 -3.65 8.01 5.59
C ALA A 54 -3.73 9.04 6.73
N LEU A 55 -3.70 8.59 7.99
CA LEU A 55 -3.68 9.49 9.15
C LEU A 55 -2.39 10.30 9.22
N PHE A 56 -1.25 9.69 8.91
CA PHE A 56 0.03 10.38 8.85
C PHE A 56 0.07 11.45 7.75
N ALA A 57 -0.48 11.13 6.56
CA ALA A 57 -0.61 12.07 5.47
C ALA A 57 -1.54 13.24 5.83
N LEU A 58 -2.68 12.96 6.48
CA LEU A 58 -3.60 13.99 6.95
C LEU A 58 -2.92 14.93 7.96
N PHE A 59 -2.23 14.36 8.94
CA PHE A 59 -1.49 15.14 9.94
C PHE A 59 -0.43 16.04 9.29
N SER A 60 0.39 15.48 8.40
CA SER A 60 1.42 16.22 7.67
C SER A 60 0.82 17.31 6.78
N GLY A 61 -0.32 17.02 6.13
CA GLY A 61 -1.05 17.99 5.30
C GLY A 61 -1.61 19.17 6.10
N ILE A 62 -2.11 18.92 7.31
CA ILE A 62 -2.56 19.98 8.22
C ILE A 62 -1.39 20.88 8.61
N LEU A 63 -0.25 20.31 9.02
CA LEU A 63 0.94 21.09 9.36
C LEU A 63 1.44 21.92 8.19
N PHE A 64 1.52 21.32 7.00
CA PHE A 64 1.89 22.03 5.77
C PHE A 64 0.97 23.23 5.51
N PHE A 65 -0.34 23.04 5.60
CA PHE A 65 -1.30 24.12 5.40
C PHE A 65 -1.16 25.25 6.43
N VAL A 66 -0.95 24.90 7.70
CA VAL A 66 -0.69 25.89 8.77
C VAL A 66 0.55 26.71 8.47
N PHE A 67 1.65 26.07 8.03
CA PHE A 67 2.87 26.79 7.67
C PHE A 67 2.70 27.67 6.43
N CYS A 68 1.99 27.19 5.41
CA CYS A 68 1.63 28.01 4.24
C CYS A 68 0.80 29.22 4.65
N TRP A 69 -0.17 29.05 5.55
CA TRP A 69 -0.99 30.15 6.05
C TRP A 69 -0.15 31.18 6.83
N MET A 70 0.76 30.71 7.69
CA MET A 70 1.67 31.57 8.43
C MET A 70 2.58 32.37 7.48
N LEU A 71 3.11 31.72 6.45
CA LEU A 71 3.95 32.38 5.45
C LEU A 71 3.13 33.40 4.65
N HIS A 72 1.93 33.04 4.22
CA HIS A 72 1.03 33.92 3.47
C HIS A 72 0.68 35.19 4.26
N THR A 73 0.31 35.04 5.54
CA THR A 73 0.00 36.19 6.41
C THR A 73 1.23 37.06 6.66
N ARG A 74 2.43 36.47 6.79
CA ARG A 74 3.68 37.22 6.91
C ARG A 74 3.99 38.02 5.65
N ASP A 75 3.82 37.43 4.48
CA ASP A 75 4.09 38.08 3.20
C ASP A 75 3.16 39.28 2.98
N LYS A 76 1.88 39.17 3.33
CA LYS A 76 0.93 40.31 3.28
C LYS A 76 1.40 41.47 4.16
N LYS A 77 1.77 41.20 5.41
CA LYS A 77 2.30 42.23 6.33
C LYS A 77 3.58 42.88 5.79
N ALA A 78 4.48 42.08 5.21
CA ALA A 78 5.71 42.60 4.63
C ALA A 78 5.45 43.47 3.39
N ALA A 79 4.42 43.16 2.60
CA ALA A 79 4.00 44.00 1.47
C ALA A 79 3.42 45.34 1.95
N GLU A 80 2.55 45.33 2.98
CA GLU A 80 1.98 46.53 3.59
C GLU A 80 3.07 47.46 4.13
N MET A 81 4.06 46.91 4.85
CA MET A 81 5.17 47.70 5.40
C MET A 81 6.03 48.34 4.30
N ARG A 82 6.25 47.64 3.18
CA ARG A 82 6.98 48.20 2.03
C ARG A 82 6.20 49.33 1.36
N ALA A 83 4.89 49.14 1.16
CA ALA A 83 4.03 50.18 0.60
C ALA A 83 3.99 51.42 1.50
N ALA A 84 3.93 51.24 2.82
CA ALA A 84 3.97 52.33 3.79
C ALA A 84 5.32 53.06 3.83
N TRP A 85 6.43 52.35 3.57
CA TRP A 85 7.76 52.94 3.45
C TRP A 85 7.89 53.78 2.19
N ASP A 86 7.48 53.24 1.05
CA ASP A 86 7.54 53.92 -0.26
C ASP A 86 6.63 55.16 -0.29
N GLY A 87 5.42 55.07 0.28
CA GLY A 87 4.49 56.20 0.41
C GLY A 87 4.93 57.29 1.40
N LYS A 88 5.90 57.02 2.28
CA LYS A 88 6.53 58.04 3.14
C LYS A 88 7.78 58.68 2.53
N ALA A 89 8.29 58.12 1.43
CA ALA A 89 9.48 58.59 0.72
C ALA A 89 9.15 59.55 -0.45
N SER A 90 7.87 59.86 -0.68
CA SER A 90 7.37 60.86 -1.64
C SER A 90 6.90 62.14 -0.94
#